data_AF-A0A6V7JE43-F1
#
_entry.id   AF-A0A6V7JE43-F1
#
_cell.length_a   1.000
_cell.length_b   1.000
_cell.length_c   1.000
_cell.angle_alpha   90.00
_cell.angle_beta   90.00
_cell.angle_gamma   90.00
#
_symmetry.space_group_name_H-M   'P 1'
#
loop_
_entity.id
_entity.type
_entity.pdbx_description
1 polymer ?
#
loop_
_entity_poly.entity_id
_entity_poly.type
_entity_poly.pdbx_seq_one_letter_code
_entity_poly.pdbx_strand_id
1 'polypeptide(L)'
;DIMGPKDIIYFFSNGSSKITHPARASQQSGSFLVSTKFLGSPVASPVAIWVIAVSVILGIILLALLILALVKFGFFNRKQKEELEALKAESD
;
A
#
# COMPACT_ATOMS: atom_id res chain seq x y z
N ASP A 1 22.68 -0.36 4.30
CA ASP A 1 22.28 0.68 3.35
C ASP A 1 21.04 0.28 2.60
N ILE A 2 19.90 0.90 2.92
CA ILE A 2 18.59 0.62 2.30
C ILE A 2 18.04 1.94 1.75
N MET A 3 18.66 2.43 0.68
CA MET A 3 18.08 3.48 -0.16
C MET A 3 18.44 3.12 -1.59
N GLY A 4 17.56 2.38 -2.26
CA GLY A 4 17.66 2.19 -3.71
C GLY A 4 17.57 3.54 -4.42
N PRO A 5 18.22 3.70 -5.59
CA PRO A 5 18.22 4.96 -6.31
C PRO A 5 16.80 5.28 -6.76
N LYS A 6 16.18 6.26 -6.09
CA LYS A 6 14.97 6.89 -6.57
C LYS A 6 15.39 7.76 -7.75
N ASP A 7 15.27 7.23 -8.96
CA ASP A 7 15.56 7.95 -10.20
C ASP A 7 14.59 9.13 -10.33
N ILE A 8 15.01 10.30 -9.84
CA ILE A 8 14.32 11.55 -10.02
C ILE A 8 15.06 12.30 -11.12
N ILE A 9 14.41 12.46 -12.27
CA ILE A 9 14.95 13.27 -13.35
C ILE A 9 14.60 14.73 -13.05
N TYR A 10 15.63 15.56 -12.87
CA TYR A 10 15.50 17.00 -12.64
C TYR A 10 15.78 17.75 -13.94
N PHE A 11 14.77 18.45 -14.46
CA PHE A 11 14.97 19.38 -15.58
C PHE A 11 15.04 20.81 -15.04
N PHE A 12 16.14 21.49 -15.38
CA PHE A 12 16.33 22.90 -15.13
C PHE A 12 16.24 23.66 -16.45
N SER A 13 15.31 24.61 -16.53
CA SER A 13 15.21 25.53 -17.68
C SER A 13 15.57 26.93 -17.21
N ASN A 14 16.48 27.59 -17.94
CA ASN A 14 16.90 28.96 -17.70
C ASN A 14 16.34 29.85 -18.80
N GLY A 15 15.57 30.88 -18.42
CA GLY A 15 15.08 31.91 -19.32
C GLY A 15 15.60 33.28 -18.88
N SER A 16 16.13 34.06 -19.84
CA SER A 16 16.56 35.44 -19.60
C SER A 16 15.80 36.36 -20.54
N SER A 17 15.16 37.40 -19.99
CA SER A 17 14.53 38.46 -20.77
C SER A 17 15.24 39.80 -20.54
N LYS A 18 15.43 40.54 -21.64
CA LYS A 18 15.96 41.90 -21.61
C LYS A 18 14.86 42.83 -22.08
N ILE A 19 14.43 43.73 -21.21
CA ILE A 19 13.42 44.73 -21.54
C ILE A 19 14.17 46.04 -21.81
N THR A 20 14.19 46.45 -23.07
CA THR A 20 14.79 47.73 -23.49
C THR A 20 13.67 48.75 -23.66
N HIS A 21 13.66 49.79 -22.82
CA HIS A 21 12.79 50.95 -23.02
C HIS A 21 13.59 52.06 -23.72
N PRO A 22 13.12 52.62 -24.84
CA PRO A 22 13.89 53.63 -25.58
C PRO A 22 13.98 54.99 -24.84
N ALA A 23 13.06 55.28 -23.92
CA ALA A 23 12.98 56.58 -23.22
C ALA A 23 13.78 56.63 -21.90
N ARG A 24 14.26 55.49 -21.38
CA ARG A 24 15.11 55.40 -20.20
C ARG A 24 16.12 54.28 -20.45
N ALA A 25 17.40 54.63 -20.61
CA ALA A 25 18.51 53.71 -20.84
C ALA A 25 18.79 52.74 -19.67
N SER A 26 17.80 52.44 -18.82
CA SER A 26 17.91 51.44 -17.78
C SER A 26 17.56 50.08 -18.37
N GLN A 27 18.60 49.28 -18.58
CA GLN A 27 18.49 47.90 -19.04
C GLN A 27 18.12 47.01 -17.85
N GLN A 28 16.84 46.65 -17.73
CA GLN A 28 16.40 45.72 -16.68
C GLN A 28 16.47 44.29 -17.22
N SER A 29 17.42 43.52 -16.69
CA SER A 29 17.62 42.11 -17.04
C SER A 29 16.94 41.24 -15.99
N GLY A 30 15.96 40.43 -16.40
CA GLY A 30 15.30 39.47 -15.54
C GLY A 30 15.71 38.05 -15.93
N SER A 31 16.28 37.29 -14.99
CA SER A 31 16.53 35.86 -15.14
C SER A 31 15.53 35.08 -14.29
N PHE A 32 14.87 34.09 -14.86
CA PHE A 32 14.01 33.17 -14.11
C PHE A 32 14.46 31.73 -14.34
N LEU A 33 14.38 30.92 -13.28
CA LEU A 33 14.80 29.53 -13.27
C LEU A 33 13.58 28.66 -12.95
N VAL A 34 13.20 27.82 -13.90
CA VAL A 34 12.08 26.88 -13.73
C VAL A 34 12.65 25.49 -13.49
N SER A 35 12.36 24.94 -12.31
CA SER A 35 12.72 23.57 -11.96
C SER A 35 11.48 22.68 -11.96
N THR A 36 11.44 21.68 -12.84
CA THR A 36 10.37 20.67 -12.87
C THR A 36 10.92 19.34 -12.38
N LYS A 37 10.27 18.78 -11.35
CA LYS A 37 10.60 17.45 -10.80
C LYS A 37 9.62 16.42 -11.35
N PHE A 38 10.08 15.50 -12.18
CA PHE A 38 9.29 14.36 -12.60
C PHE A 38 9.49 13.22 -11.59
N LEU A 39 8.45 12.98 -10.80
CA LEU A 39 8.37 11.78 -9.97
C LEU A 39 7.97 10.65 -10.91
N GLY A 40 8.92 9.80 -11.29
CA GLY A 40 8.60 8.53 -11.96
C GLY A 40 7.55 7.76 -11.15
N SER A 41 6.69 7.01 -11.85
CA SER A 41 5.57 6.26 -11.27
C SER A 41 5.99 5.57 -9.97
N PRO A 42 5.19 5.65 -8.87
CA PRO A 42 5.53 4.96 -7.65
C PRO A 42 5.68 3.47 -7.96
N VAL A 43 6.91 2.95 -7.87
CA VAL A 43 7.14 1.52 -7.85
C VAL A 43 6.42 0.98 -6.63
N ALA A 44 5.27 0.34 -6.84
CA ALA A 44 4.54 -0.35 -5.78
C ALA A 44 5.53 -1.34 -5.17
N SER A 45 5.95 -1.10 -3.93
CA SER A 45 6.90 -1.98 -3.26
C SER A 45 6.25 -3.35 -3.16
N PRO A 46 6.86 -4.40 -3.73
CA PRO A 46 6.28 -5.73 -3.68
C PRO A 46 6.15 -6.16 -2.22
N VAL A 47 4.94 -6.55 -1.83
CA VAL A 47 4.70 -7.09 -0.49
C VAL A 47 5.52 -8.38 -0.37
N ALA A 48 6.34 -8.47 0.67
CA ALA A 48 7.17 -9.65 0.89
C ALA A 48 6.27 -10.88 1.13
N ILE A 49 6.57 -11.98 0.44
CA ILE A 49 5.79 -13.24 0.49
C ILE A 49 5.64 -13.76 1.93
N TRP A 50 6.61 -13.49 2.79
CA TRP A 50 6.56 -13.88 4.20
C TRP A 50 5.43 -13.19 4.98
N VAL A 51 5.06 -11.96 4.59
CA VAL A 51 3.92 -11.25 5.19
C VAL A 51 2.60 -11.97 4.87
N ILE A 52 2.48 -12.52 3.67
CA ILE A 52 1.32 -13.31 3.26
C ILE A 52 1.25 -14.59 4.11
N ALA A 53 2.37 -15.30 4.26
CA ALA A 53 2.43 -16.51 5.07
C ALA A 53 2.05 -16.25 6.55
N VAL A 54 2.61 -15.20 7.16
CA VAL A 54 2.28 -14.81 8.55
C VAL A 54 0.81 -14.41 8.67
N SER A 55 0.28 -13.65 7.71
CA SER A 55 -1.12 -13.23 7.70
C SER A 55 -2.08 -14.40 7.62
N VAL A 56 -1.78 -15.41 6.81
CA VAL A 56 -2.62 -16.62 6.68
C VAL A 56 -2.62 -17.40 7.99
N ILE A 57 -1.46 -17.60 8.61
CA ILE A 57 -1.35 -18.29 9.91
C ILE A 57 -2.16 -17.54 10.98
N LEU A 58 -2.02 -16.21 11.04
CA LEU A 58 -2.75 -15.39 12.01
C LEU A 58 -4.27 -15.46 11.77
N GLY A 59 -4.69 -15.43 10.50
CA GLY A 59 -6.09 -15.58 10.12
C GLY A 59 -6.69 -16.93 10.54
N ILE A 60 -5.96 -18.03 10.38
CA ILE A 60 -6.42 -19.37 10.80
C ILE A 60 -6.56 -19.45 12.32
N ILE A 61 -5.61 -18.90 13.08
CA ILE A 61 -5.68 -18.87 14.55
C ILE A 61 -6.89 -18.06 15.00
N LEU A 62 -7.12 -16.89 14.40
CA LEU A 62 -8.25 -16.03 14.72
C LEU A 62 -9.58 -16.71 14.38
N LEU A 63 -9.66 -17.39 13.24
CA LEU A 63 -10.83 -18.17 12.84
C LEU A 63 -11.13 -19.30 13.83
N ALA A 64 -10.10 -20.05 14.26
CA ALA A 64 -10.25 -21.12 15.24
C ALA A 64 -10.76 -20.57 16.60
N LEU A 65 -10.23 -19.43 17.05
CA LEU A 65 -10.70 -18.78 18.27
C LEU A 65 -12.18 -18.35 18.18
N LEU A 66 -12.60 -17.83 17.01
CA LEU A 66 -14.00 -17.50 16.78
C LEU A 66 -14.88 -18.76 16.86
N ILE A 67 -14.49 -19.85 16.18
CA ILE A 67 -15.25 -21.11 16.23
C ILE A 67 -15.36 -21.61 17.67
N LEU A 68 -14.26 -21.60 18.43
CA LEU A 68 -14.27 -22.00 19.84
C LEU A 68 -15.19 -21.11 20.70
N ALA A 69 -15.20 -19.80 20.45
CA ALA A 69 -16.12 -18.88 21.12
C ALA A 69 -17.57 -19.24 20.80
N LEU A 70 -17.93 -19.43 19.52
CA LEU A 70 -19.28 -19.82 19.11
C LEU A 70 -19.71 -21.19 19.68
N VAL A 71 -18.78 -22.15 19.78
CA VAL A 71 -19.00 -23.45 20.42
C VAL A 71 -19.27 -23.26 21.92
N LYS A 72 -18.46 -22.43 22.61
CA LYS A 72 -18.58 -22.15 24.05
C LYS A 72 -19.84 -21.38 24.39
N PHE A 73 -20.30 -20.48 23.51
CA PHE A 73 -21.61 -19.83 23.60
C PHE A 73 -22.78 -20.78 23.29
N GLY A 74 -22.52 -22.04 22.93
CA GLY A 74 -23.54 -23.07 22.78
C GLY A 74 -24.22 -23.13 21.42
N PHE A 75 -23.79 -22.31 20.44
CA PHE A 75 -24.39 -22.26 19.10
C PHE A 75 -24.17 -23.58 18.33
N PHE A 76 -22.95 -24.12 18.41
CA PHE A 76 -22.59 -25.38 17.76
C PHE A 76 -22.99 -26.62 18.56
N ASN A 77 -23.16 -26.51 19.88
CA ASN A 77 -23.55 -27.63 20.76
C ASN A 77 -24.94 -28.21 20.45
N ARG A 78 -25.82 -27.43 19.80
CA ARG A 78 -27.13 -27.93 19.33
C ARG A 78 -27.07 -28.60 17.96
N LYS A 79 -26.21 -28.13 17.04
CA LYS A 79 -26.14 -28.65 15.66
C LYS A 79 -25.20 -29.85 15.49
N GLN A 80 -24.06 -29.89 16.20
CA GLN A 80 -23.12 -31.02 16.09
C GLN A 80 -23.62 -32.31 16.72
N LYS A 81 -24.51 -32.24 17.71
CA LYS A 81 -25.14 -33.46 18.25
C LYS A 81 -25.95 -34.19 17.18
N GLU A 82 -26.64 -33.45 16.31
CA GLU A 82 -27.47 -34.01 15.24
C GLU A 82 -26.62 -34.66 14.12
N GLU A 83 -25.51 -34.02 13.72
CA GLU A 83 -24.62 -34.57 12.67
C GLU A 83 -23.72 -35.73 13.16
N LEU A 84 -23.26 -35.69 14.41
CA LEU A 84 -22.50 -36.80 15.02
C LEU A 84 -23.38 -38.01 15.33
N GLU A 85 -24.65 -37.80 15.70
CA GLU A 85 -25.61 -38.90 15.90
C GLU A 85 -26.04 -39.52 14.57
N ALA A 86 -26.21 -38.73 13.51
CA ALA A 86 -26.50 -39.24 12.17
C ALA A 86 -25.34 -40.10 11.60
N LEU A 87 -24.09 -39.64 11.73
CA LEU A 87 -22.91 -40.41 11.28
C LEU A 87 -22.65 -41.67 12.12
N LYS A 88 -23.01 -41.65 13.41
CA LYS A 88 -22.90 -42.82 14.29
C LYS A 88 -24.01 -43.85 14.04
N ALA A 89 -25.21 -43.42 13.63
CA ALA A 89 -26.33 -44.33 13.38
C ALA A 89 -26.26 -45.04 12.02
N GLU A 90 -25.43 -44.58 11.08
CA GLU A 90 -25.21 -45.21 9.78
C GLU A 90 -24.06 -46.24 9.78
N SER A 91 -23.35 -46.38 10.91
CA SER A 91 -22.22 -47.31 11.08
C SER A 91 -22.50 -48.53 11.98
N ASP A 92 -23.77 -48.78 12.33
CA ASP A 92 -24.32 -50.02 12.91
C ASP A 92 -25.41 -50.59 11.98
#